data_AF-A0A060DLQ7-F1
#
_entry.id   AF-A0A060DLQ7-F1
#
_cell.length_a   1.000
_cell.length_b   1.000
_cell.length_c   1.000
_cell.angle_alpha   90.00
_cell.angle_beta   90.00
_cell.angle_gamma   90.00
#
_symmetry.space_group_name_H-M   'P 1'
#
loop_
_entity.id
_entity.type
_entity.pdbx_description
1 polymer ?
#
loop_
_entity_poly.entity_id
_entity_poly.type
_entity_poly.pdbx_seq_one_letter_code
_entity_poly.pdbx_strand_id
1 'polypeptide(L)'
;MAISRADLFRGRLRSEPVPSEAPQAMVARIGAACLSYTGTDCRMCGDHCDHAAIRFRPLGRGRWLPIIEEGGCTGCGDCATVCPVKAVTMEVATA
;
A
#
# COMPACT_ATOMS: atom_id res chain seq x y z
N MET A 1 27.70 17.80 4.85
CA MET A 1 27.47 16.37 5.12
C MET A 1 28.27 15.57 4.12
N ALA A 2 29.33 14.89 4.55
CA ALA A 2 30.14 14.01 3.70
C ALA A 2 30.06 12.60 4.27
N ILE A 3 29.51 11.68 3.50
CA ILE A 3 29.40 10.26 3.85
C ILE A 3 30.81 9.67 3.77
N SER A 4 31.32 9.05 4.84
CA SER A 4 32.64 8.42 4.84
C SER A 4 32.57 7.04 4.18
N ARG A 5 33.69 6.60 3.59
CA ARG A 5 33.84 5.23 3.03
C ARG A 5 33.53 4.15 4.07
N ALA A 6 33.78 4.43 5.35
CA ALA A 6 33.48 3.52 6.45
C ALA A 6 31.96 3.35 6.68
N ASP A 7 31.14 4.37 6.39
CA ASP A 7 29.69 4.34 6.60
C ASP A 7 28.99 3.47 5.56
N LEU A 8 29.50 3.44 4.32
CA LEU A 8 29.06 2.52 3.26
C LEU A 8 29.29 1.05 3.63
N PHE A 9 30.49 0.70 4.13
CA PHE A 9 30.81 -0.68 4.50
C PHE A 9 29.98 -1.21 5.68
N ARG A 10 29.55 -0.33 6.59
CA ARG A 10 28.72 -0.71 7.75
C ARG A 10 27.21 -0.62 7.48
N GLY A 11 26.80 -0.36 6.23
CA GLY A 11 25.38 -0.26 5.85
C GLY A 11 24.62 0.87 6.54
N ARG A 12 25.29 1.93 7.00
CA ARG A 12 24.67 3.05 7.73
C ARG A 12 24.08 4.11 6.80
N LEU A 13 23.38 3.68 5.76
CA LEU A 13 22.57 4.56 4.93
C LEU A 13 21.28 4.86 5.70
N ARG A 14 21.24 5.98 6.41
CA ARG A 14 20.01 6.45 7.05
C ARG A 14 19.02 6.84 5.96
N SER A 15 18.04 5.99 5.71
CA SER A 15 16.81 6.40 5.04
C SER A 15 15.91 6.96 6.14
N GLU A 16 15.86 8.27 6.27
CA GLU A 16 14.86 8.90 7.16
C GLU A 16 13.50 8.79 6.45
N PRO A 17 12.51 8.09 7.03
CA PRO A 17 11.17 8.08 6.48
C PRO A 17 10.59 9.49 6.65
N VAL A 18 10.32 10.16 5.53
CA VAL A 18 9.63 11.46 5.53
C VAL A 18 8.18 11.22 5.95
N PRO A 19 7.70 11.75 7.09
CA PRO A 19 6.30 11.68 7.45
C PRO A 19 5.53 12.59 6.49
N SER A 20 4.59 12.01 5.74
CA SER A 20 3.73 12.74 4.81
C SER A 20 2.68 13.55 5.58
N GLU A 21 3.07 14.68 6.16
CA GLU A 21 2.17 15.76 6.56
C GLU A 21 1.82 16.60 5.32
N ALA A 22 0.76 16.20 4.61
CA ALA A 22 0.11 17.05 3.62
C ALA A 22 -1.41 17.05 3.84
N PRO A 23 -2.10 18.19 3.64
CA PRO A 23 -3.52 18.33 3.93
C PRO A 23 -4.32 17.49 2.93
N GLN A 24 -5.26 16.70 3.45
CA GLN A 24 -6.12 15.73 2.75
C GLN A 24 -5.35 14.67 1.94
N ALA A 25 -4.74 13.71 2.63
CA ALA A 25 -4.12 12.55 2.00
C ALA A 25 -5.18 11.78 1.18
N MET A 26 -4.92 11.59 -0.11
CA MET A 26 -5.68 10.64 -0.93
C MET A 26 -5.33 9.23 -0.47
N VAL A 27 -6.32 8.43 -0.12
CA VAL A 27 -6.15 7.06 0.34
C VAL A 27 -6.89 6.12 -0.60
N ALA A 28 -6.28 4.97 -0.87
CA ALA A 28 -6.92 3.92 -1.64
C ALA A 28 -8.09 3.33 -0.84
N ARG A 29 -9.18 2.97 -1.52
CA ARG A 29 -10.33 2.23 -0.98
C ARG A 29 -10.59 1.01 -1.83
N ILE A 30 -11.05 -0.06 -1.19
CA ILE A 30 -11.33 -1.34 -1.84
C ILE A 30 -12.83 -1.59 -1.79
N GLY A 31 -13.44 -1.64 -2.97
CA GLY A 31 -14.85 -1.89 -3.17
C GLY A 31 -15.22 -3.37 -3.13
N ALA A 32 -16.53 -3.63 -3.01
CA ALA A 32 -17.11 -4.97 -2.86
C ALA A 32 -16.83 -5.93 -4.04
N ALA A 33 -16.43 -5.41 -5.20
CA ALA A 33 -16.09 -6.21 -6.38
C ALA A 33 -14.71 -6.89 -6.29
N CYS A 34 -13.96 -6.75 -5.20
CA CYS A 34 -12.64 -7.34 -5.05
C CYS A 34 -12.70 -8.88 -5.12
N LEU A 35 -11.94 -9.46 -6.05
CA LEU A 35 -11.86 -10.92 -6.26
C LEU A 35 -11.36 -11.69 -5.02
N SER A 36 -10.58 -11.03 -4.16
CA SER A 36 -10.13 -11.60 -2.89
C SER A 36 -11.28 -11.94 -1.94
N TYR A 37 -12.44 -11.28 -2.07
CA TYR A 37 -13.62 -11.61 -1.27
C TYR A 37 -14.30 -12.92 -1.66
N THR A 38 -14.08 -13.42 -2.88
CA THR A 38 -14.82 -14.57 -3.44
C THR A 38 -13.98 -15.85 -3.55
N GLY A 39 -12.77 -15.86 -3.00
CA GLY A 39 -11.91 -17.05 -2.98
C GLY A 39 -10.81 -17.05 -4.03
N THR A 40 -10.68 -15.97 -4.80
CA THR A 40 -9.59 -15.79 -5.78
C THR A 40 -8.42 -15.07 -5.13
N ASP A 41 -7.23 -15.67 -5.17
CA ASP A 41 -6.02 -15.08 -4.59
C ASP A 41 -5.38 -14.05 -5.54
N CYS A 42 -6.08 -12.93 -5.79
CA CYS A 42 -5.65 -11.94 -6.78
C CYS A 42 -4.44 -11.10 -6.32
N ARG A 43 -4.51 -10.47 -5.13
CA ARG A 43 -3.46 -9.67 -4.46
C ARG A 43 -2.68 -8.60 -5.25
N MET A 44 -2.96 -8.42 -6.53
CA MET A 44 -2.30 -7.46 -7.44
C MET A 44 -2.10 -6.07 -6.81
N CYS A 45 -3.11 -5.53 -6.12
CA CYS A 45 -2.98 -4.22 -5.49
C CYS A 45 -1.94 -4.17 -4.36
N GLY A 46 -1.79 -5.24 -3.57
CA GLY A 46 -0.75 -5.32 -2.54
C GLY A 46 0.63 -5.60 -3.12
N ASP A 47 0.70 -6.45 -4.15
CA ASP A 47 1.97 -6.79 -4.80
C ASP A 47 2.59 -5.58 -5.52
N HIS A 48 1.75 -4.66 -6.01
CA HIS A 48 2.17 -3.39 -6.62
C HIS A 48 2.18 -2.20 -5.66
N CYS A 49 2.00 -2.43 -4.36
CA CYS A 49 2.12 -1.36 -3.37
C CYS A 49 3.55 -1.32 -2.83
N ASP A 50 4.39 -0.47 -3.42
CA ASP A 50 5.80 -0.28 -2.98
C ASP A 50 5.91 0.19 -1.53
N HIS A 51 4.86 0.81 -1.00
CA HIS A 51 4.77 1.26 0.39
C HIS A 51 4.25 0.18 1.36
N ALA A 52 3.92 -1.01 0.87
CA ALA A 52 3.35 -2.13 1.65
C ALA A 52 2.12 -1.73 2.50
N ALA A 53 1.33 -0.76 2.03
CA ALA A 53 0.17 -0.22 2.73
C ALA A 53 -1.04 -1.16 2.70
N ILE A 54 -1.06 -2.17 1.82
CA ILE A 54 -2.19 -3.09 1.65
C ILE A 54 -1.83 -4.46 2.22
N ARG A 55 -2.57 -4.87 3.26
CA ARG A 55 -2.43 -6.18 3.92
C ARG A 55 -3.59 -7.08 3.56
N PHE A 56 -3.34 -8.39 3.46
CA PHE A 56 -4.37 -9.39 3.21
C PHE A 56 -4.55 -10.27 4.44
N ARG A 57 -5.68 -10.12 5.13
CA ARG A 57 -6.05 -10.97 6.27
C ARG A 57 -6.82 -12.19 5.77
N PRO A 58 -6.40 -13.43 6.08
CA PRO A 58 -7.16 -14.62 5.71
C PRO A 58 -8.55 -14.61 6.37
N LEU A 59 -9.60 -14.89 5.59
CA LEU A 59 -10.97 -15.11 6.10
C LEU A 59 -11.38 -16.60 6.06
N GLY A 60 -10.54 -17.46 5.49
CA GLY A 60 -10.83 -18.88 5.26
C GLY A 60 -11.53 -19.15 3.92
N ARG A 61 -11.56 -20.43 3.52
CA ARG A 61 -12.14 -20.90 2.24
C ARG A 61 -11.56 -20.17 1.01
N GLY A 62 -10.26 -19.87 1.03
CA GLY A 62 -9.56 -19.15 -0.03
C GLY A 62 -9.83 -17.64 -0.08
N ARG A 63 -10.67 -17.09 0.80
CA ARG A 63 -11.04 -15.67 0.83
C ARG A 63 -10.04 -14.87 1.67
N TRP A 64 -9.80 -13.64 1.24
CA TRP A 64 -8.90 -12.69 1.88
C TRP A 64 -9.60 -11.34 2.01
N LEU A 65 -9.46 -10.73 3.18
CA LEU A 65 -9.85 -9.35 3.42
C LEU A 65 -8.63 -8.46 3.18
N PRO A 66 -8.62 -7.65 2.12
CA PRO A 66 -7.61 -6.63 1.98
C PRO A 66 -7.92 -5.47 2.93
N ILE A 67 -6.89 -4.96 3.59
CA ILE A 67 -6.92 -3.90 4.61
C ILE A 67 -5.87 -2.87 4.18
N ILE A 68 -6.25 -1.60 4.15
CA ILE A 68 -5.35 -0.50 3.83
C ILE A 68 -4.97 0.19 5.12
N GLU A 69 -3.67 0.21 5.41
CA GLU A 69 -3.09 0.94 6.52
C GLU A 69 -2.95 2.41 6.10
N GLU A 70 -3.85 3.27 6.60
CA GLU A 70 -3.94 4.68 6.18
C GLU A 70 -2.61 5.42 6.36
N GLY A 71 -1.87 5.14 7.44
CA GLY A 71 -0.55 5.73 7.69
C GLY A 71 0.56 5.27 6.74
N GLY A 72 0.34 4.21 5.96
CA GLY A 72 1.29 3.72 4.94
C GLY A 72 0.89 4.08 3.52
N CYS A 73 -0.35 4.51 3.27
CA CYS A 73 -0.83 4.84 1.94
C CYS A 73 -0.41 6.27 1.56
N THR A 74 0.39 6.41 0.50
CA THR A 74 0.86 7.72 0.01
C THR A 74 -0.08 8.35 -1.02
N GLY A 75 -1.11 7.63 -1.44
CA GLY A 75 -2.02 8.10 -2.49
C GLY A 75 -1.48 7.97 -3.92
N CYS A 76 -0.40 7.20 -4.17
CA CYS A 76 0.23 7.08 -5.50
C CYS A 76 -0.70 6.54 -6.61
N GLY A 77 -1.66 5.68 -6.27
CA GLY A 77 -2.65 5.16 -7.21
C GLY A 77 -2.22 3.93 -8.03
N ASP A 78 -1.02 3.38 -7.82
CA ASP A 78 -0.54 2.19 -8.57
C ASP A 78 -1.50 1.00 -8.43
N CYS A 79 -1.98 0.78 -7.21
CA CYS A 79 -2.96 -0.26 -6.89
C CYS A 79 -4.27 -0.13 -7.69
N ALA A 80 -4.72 1.09 -8.00
CA ALA A 80 -5.91 1.34 -8.80
C ALA A 80 -5.67 1.00 -10.27
N THR A 81 -4.48 1.31 -10.78
CA THR A 81 -4.07 1.06 -12.17
C THR A 81 -3.98 -0.43 -12.51
N VAL A 82 -3.48 -1.25 -11.58
CA VAL A 82 -3.27 -2.69 -11.81
C VAL A 82 -4.49 -3.56 -11.50
N CYS A 83 -5.57 -2.97 -10.95
CA CYS A 83 -6.74 -3.74 -10.52
C CYS A 83 -7.54 -4.25 -11.74
N PRO A 84 -7.60 -5.57 -12.01
CA PRO A 84 -8.22 -6.10 -13.22
C PRO A 84 -9.74 -5.88 -13.26
N VAL A 85 -10.36 -5.72 -12.09
CA VAL A 85 -11.81 -5.52 -11.93
C VAL A 85 -12.16 -4.09 -11.50
N LYS A 86 -11.18 -3.18 -11.46
CA LYS A 86 -11.36 -1.77 -11.04
C LYS A 86 -12.08 -1.63 -9.69
N ALA A 87 -11.82 -2.56 -8.77
CA ALA A 87 -12.38 -2.53 -7.42
C ALA A 87 -11.61 -1.60 -6.47
N VAL A 88 -10.50 -1.01 -6.90
CA VAL A 88 -9.71 -0.06 -6.09
C VAL A 88 -9.97 1.35 -6.59
N THR A 89 -10.38 2.24 -5.69
CA THR A 89 -10.63 3.67 -5.93
C THR A 89 -9.68 4.51 -5.11
N MET A 90 -9.43 5.75 -5.53
CA MET A 90 -8.65 6.72 -4.77
C MET A 90 -9.61 7.79 -4.27
N GLU A 91 -9.66 7.99 -2.95
CA GLU A 91 -10.61 8.88 -2.29
C GLU A 91 -9.88 9.79 -1.30
N VAL A 92 -10.47 10.94 -1.02
CA VAL A 92 -9.93 11.86 -0.03
C VAL A 92 -10.13 11.25 1.36
N ALA A 93 -9.09 11.15 2.18
CA ALA A 93 -9.22 10.77 3.58
C ALA A 93 -10.03 11.84 4.32
N THR A 94 -11.30 11.56 4.58
CA THR A 94 -12.14 12.38 5.44
C THR A 94 -11.75 12.12 6.89
N ALA A 95 -11.20 13.14 7.55
CA ALA A 95 -10.84 13.14 8.97
C ALA A 95 -12.07 12.98 9.89
#